data_AF-A0A2G9SC53-F1
#
_entry.id   AF-A0A2G9SC53-F1
#
_cell.length_a   1.000
_cell.length_b   1.000
_cell.length_c   1.000
_cell.angle_alpha   90.00
_cell.angle_beta   90.00
_cell.angle_gamma   90.00
#
_symmetry.space_group_name_H-M   'P 1'
#
loop_
_entity.id
_entity.type
_entity.pdbx_description
1 polymer ?
#
loop_
_entity_poly.entity_id
_entity_poly.type
_entity_poly.pdbx_seq_one_letter_code
_entity_poly.pdbx_strand_id
1 'polypeptide(L)'
;MHTSHQFLLLSSPPAKEARFRTAKKLYGSTFAFHGSHIENWHSILRNGLVNASYTKLQLHGAAYGKGIYLSPISSISFGYSGMGKGQHRMPSKDELVQRYNRMNTIPQVLL
;
A
#
# COMPACT_ATOMS: atom_id res chain seq x y z
N MET A 1 -1.56 -15.64 -1.41
CA MET A 1 -2.18 -14.48 -2.10
C MET A 1 -2.57 -14.94 -3.50
N HIS A 2 -3.85 -15.28 -3.72
CA HIS A 2 -4.36 -15.68 -5.02
C HIS A 2 -5.12 -14.50 -5.64
N THR A 3 -4.42 -13.70 -6.43
CA THR A 3 -5.01 -12.65 -7.25
C THR A 3 -4.58 -12.87 -8.69
N SER A 4 -5.47 -12.63 -9.64
CA SER A 4 -5.17 -12.73 -11.08
C SER A 4 -4.28 -11.59 -11.57
N HIS A 5 -4.21 -10.48 -10.82
CA HIS A 5 -3.46 -9.29 -11.21
C HIS A 5 -2.58 -8.80 -10.06
N GLN A 6 -1.36 -8.38 -10.40
CA GLN A 6 -0.41 -7.73 -9.51
C GLN A 6 0.09 -6.46 -10.18
N PHE A 7 0.23 -5.39 -9.40
CA PHE A 7 0.67 -4.09 -9.88
C PHE A 7 1.96 -3.69 -9.18
N LEU A 8 2.90 -3.12 -9.93
CA LEU A 8 4.12 -2.53 -9.41
C LEU A 8 4.04 -1.01 -9.55
N LEU A 9 4.27 -0.30 -8.45
CA LEU A 9 4.39 1.16 -8.44
C LEU A 9 5.81 1.54 -8.05
N LEU A 10 6.47 2.31 -8.90
CA LEU A 10 7.75 2.95 -8.61
C LEU A 10 7.56 4.45 -8.67
N SER A 11 7.78 5.15 -7.56
CA SER A 11 7.65 6.60 -7.50
C SER A 11 8.66 7.20 -6.53
N SER A 12 9.48 8.12 -7.02
CA SER A 12 10.47 8.85 -6.23
C SER A 12 10.78 10.19 -6.89
N PRO A 13 10.74 11.32 -6.16
CA PRO A 13 11.21 12.60 -6.70
C PRO A 13 12.69 12.51 -7.15
N PRO A 14 13.08 13.17 -8.26
CA PRO A 14 14.45 13.07 -8.80
C PRO A 14 15.54 13.38 -7.77
N ALA A 15 15.33 14.37 -6.90
CA ALA A 15 16.28 14.73 -5.85
C ALA A 15 16.45 13.64 -4.78
N LYS A 16 15.37 12.92 -4.43
CA LYS A 16 15.43 11.80 -3.47
C LYS A 16 16.17 10.61 -4.07
N GLU A 17 15.89 10.30 -5.34
CA GLU A 17 16.58 9.22 -6.07
C GLU A 17 18.08 9.52 -6.23
N ALA A 18 18.45 10.76 -6.57
CA ALA A 18 19.86 11.16 -6.66
C ALA A 18 20.62 10.92 -5.34
N ARG A 19 20.03 11.32 -4.20
CA ARG A 19 20.61 11.06 -2.87
C ARG A 19 20.75 9.56 -2.58
N PHE A 20 19.71 8.78 -2.92
CA PHE A 20 19.74 7.33 -2.76
C PHE A 20 20.85 6.68 -3.59
N ARG A 21 21.01 7.05 -4.86
CA ARG A 21 22.08 6.49 -5.72
C ARG A 21 23.47 6.78 -5.19
N THR A 22 23.71 7.97 -4.64
CA THR A 22 24.99 8.31 -3.99
C THR A 22 25.23 7.44 -2.76
N ALA A 23 24.23 7.32 -1.87
CA ALA A 23 24.35 6.48 -0.68
C ALA A 23 24.55 4.99 -1.04
N LYS A 24 23.83 4.49 -2.04
CA LYS A 24 23.95 3.11 -2.53
C LYS A 24 25.35 2.78 -3.04
N LYS A 25 26.05 3.73 -3.69
CA LYS A 25 27.45 3.51 -4.11
C LYS A 25 28.41 3.37 -2.92
N LEU A 26 28.13 4.07 -1.82
CA LEU A 26 28.97 4.06 -0.62
C LEU A 26 28.70 2.87 0.31
N TYR A 27 27.42 2.49 0.46
CA TYR A 27 26.99 1.55 1.50
C TYR A 27 26.32 0.28 0.95
N GLY A 28 26.09 0.20 -0.36
CA GLY A 28 25.27 -0.84 -0.97
C GLY A 28 23.77 -0.64 -0.73
N SER A 29 22.97 -1.61 -1.16
CA SER A 29 21.52 -1.65 -0.93
C SER A 29 21.01 -3.07 -1.04
N THR A 30 19.97 -3.42 -0.28
CA THR A 30 19.24 -4.69 -0.43
C THR A 30 17.75 -4.43 -0.62
N PHE A 31 17.04 -5.41 -1.19
CA PHE A 31 15.59 -5.40 -1.26
C PHE A 31 14.99 -6.06 -0.02
N ALA A 32 13.91 -5.48 0.49
CA ALA A 32 13.14 -6.04 1.58
C ALA A 32 11.68 -5.61 1.47
N PHE A 33 10.80 -6.37 2.13
CA PHE A 33 9.37 -6.14 2.16
C PHE A 33 8.95 -5.46 3.48
N HIS A 34 8.01 -4.52 3.39
CA HIS A 34 7.31 -3.96 4.53
C HIS A 34 5.80 -4.12 4.30
N GLY A 35 5.10 -4.71 5.26
CA GLY A 35 3.65 -4.76 5.26
C GLY A 35 3.07 -3.70 6.17
N SER A 36 1.99 -3.08 5.74
CA SER A 36 1.21 -2.13 6.53
C SER A 36 -0.24 -2.17 6.09
N HIS A 37 -1.15 -1.84 7.01
CA HIS A 37 -2.57 -1.73 6.70
C HIS A 37 -2.86 -0.72 5.57
N ILE A 38 -3.95 -0.94 4.83
CA ILE A 38 -4.29 -0.18 3.62
C ILE A 38 -4.41 1.33 3.88
N GLU A 39 -4.94 1.74 5.02
CA GLU A 39 -5.11 3.14 5.43
C GLU A 39 -3.79 3.91 5.56
N ASN A 40 -2.66 3.23 5.80
CA ASN A 40 -1.36 3.87 5.99
C ASN A 40 -0.67 4.20 4.67
N TRP A 41 -1.01 3.51 3.58
CA TRP A 41 -0.29 3.61 2.31
C TRP A 41 -0.32 5.00 1.70
N HIS A 42 -1.41 5.76 1.89
CA HIS A 42 -1.48 7.14 1.44
C HIS A 42 -0.37 8.02 2.04
N SER A 43 -0.13 7.89 3.34
CA SER A 43 0.96 8.62 4.01
C SER A 43 2.32 8.08 3.60
N ILE A 44 2.50 6.75 3.55
CA ILE A 44 3.77 6.11 3.17
C ILE A 44 4.20 6.53 1.76
N LEU A 45 3.27 6.61 0.80
CA LEU A 45 3.60 6.99 -0.57
C LEU A 45 4.05 8.45 -0.70
N ARG A 46 3.58 9.35 0.19
CA ARG A 46 3.97 10.77 0.14
C ARG A 46 5.16 11.11 1.02
N ASN A 47 5.20 10.55 2.23
CA ASN A 47 6.17 10.90 3.26
C ASN A 47 7.29 9.85 3.41
N GLY A 48 7.11 8.66 2.83
CA GLY A 48 7.98 7.52 3.07
C GLY A 48 7.63 6.77 4.37
N LEU A 49 8.38 5.71 4.64
CA LEU A 49 8.30 5.00 5.92
C LEU A 49 8.87 5.88 7.03
N VAL A 50 8.15 5.95 8.15
CA VAL A 50 8.55 6.69 9.34
C VAL A 50 8.72 5.76 10.51
N ASN A 51 9.68 6.06 11.37
CA ASN A 51 9.86 5.34 12.61
C ASN A 51 8.82 5.81 13.64
N ALA A 52 7.74 5.05 13.79
CA ALA A 52 6.64 5.35 14.70
C ALA A 52 6.79 4.73 16.11
N SER A 53 7.91 4.05 16.40
CA SER A 53 8.10 3.39 17.69
C SER A 53 8.01 4.38 18.86
N TYR A 54 7.29 3.97 19.91
CA TYR A 54 7.00 4.74 21.12
C TYR A 54 6.23 6.04 20.88
N THR A 55 5.52 6.14 19.76
CA THR A 55 4.59 7.24 19.48
C THR A 55 3.14 6.76 19.55
N LYS A 56 2.20 7.70 19.53
CA LYS A 56 0.76 7.40 19.41
C LYS A 56 0.39 6.66 18.11
N LEU A 57 1.28 6.66 17.11
CA LEU A 57 1.08 6.01 15.82
C LEU A 57 1.67 4.59 15.78
N GLN A 58 2.22 4.08 16.88
CA GLN A 58 2.75 2.72 16.93
C GLN A 58 1.61 1.70 16.85
N LEU A 59 1.56 0.92 15.77
CA LEU A 59 0.58 -0.15 15.57
C LEU A 59 0.98 -1.48 16.22
N HIS A 60 2.28 -1.80 16.19
CA HIS A 60 2.85 -3.03 16.73
C HIS A 60 3.99 -2.73 17.70
N GLY A 61 4.29 -3.66 18.60
CA GLY A 61 5.40 -3.50 19.55
C GLY A 61 6.76 -3.32 18.87
N ALA A 62 7.72 -2.79 19.63
CA ALA A 62 9.10 -2.56 19.18
C ALA A 62 10.05 -3.62 19.75
N ALA A 63 9.83 -4.89 19.41
CA ALA A 63 10.52 -6.03 20.02
C ALA A 63 12.05 -5.99 19.91
N TYR A 64 12.59 -5.43 18.82
CA TYR A 64 14.03 -5.23 18.59
C TYR A 64 14.43 -3.75 18.72
N GLY A 65 13.64 -2.96 19.46
CA GLY A 65 13.88 -1.53 19.65
C GLY A 65 13.28 -0.65 18.56
N LYS A 66 13.65 0.64 18.63
CA LYS A 66 13.07 1.73 17.83
C LYS A 66 13.47 1.59 16.36
N GLY A 67 12.53 1.39 15.44
CA GLY A 67 12.91 1.20 14.04
C GLY A 67 11.78 0.95 13.05
N ILE A 68 12.16 0.89 11.77
CA ILE A 68 11.31 0.42 10.68
C ILE A 68 11.63 -1.05 10.47
N TYR A 69 10.60 -1.89 10.56
CA TYR A 69 10.75 -3.35 10.49
C TYR A 69 10.53 -3.80 9.04
N LEU A 70 11.48 -4.58 8.54
CA LEU A 70 11.52 -5.09 7.17
C LEU A 70 11.81 -6.60 7.22
N SER A 71 11.40 -7.34 6.19
CA SER A 71 11.71 -8.76 6.04
C SER A 71 12.17 -9.07 4.62
N PRO A 72 13.19 -9.93 4.40
CA PRO A 72 13.52 -10.45 3.08
C PRO A 72 12.47 -11.45 2.57
N ILE A 73 11.64 -11.98 3.47
CA ILE A 73 10.59 -12.97 3.16
C ILE A 73 9.24 -12.25 3.09
N SER A 74 8.63 -12.26 1.90
CA SER A 74 7.39 -11.53 1.63
C SER A 74 6.21 -12.03 2.47
N SER A 75 6.11 -13.33 2.77
CA SER A 75 5.02 -13.89 3.58
C SER A 75 4.97 -13.36 5.00
N ILE A 76 6.15 -13.07 5.60
CA ILE A 76 6.24 -12.45 6.92
C ILE A 76 5.65 -11.04 6.88
N SER A 77 6.13 -10.21 5.95
CA SER A 77 5.63 -8.84 5.79
C SER A 77 4.15 -8.82 5.40
N PHE A 78 3.69 -9.77 4.59
CA PHE A 78 2.28 -9.88 4.20
C PHE A 78 1.34 -10.02 5.41
N GLY A 79 1.78 -10.68 6.49
CA GLY A 79 1.01 -10.77 7.74
C GLY A 79 0.71 -9.41 8.38
N TYR A 80 1.55 -8.40 8.12
CA TYR A 80 1.38 -7.03 8.63
C TYR A 80 0.56 -6.12 7.69
N SER A 81 0.15 -6.63 6.51
CA SER A 81 -0.62 -5.83 5.54
C SER A 81 -2.11 -5.68 5.90
N GLY A 82 -2.60 -6.35 6.94
CA GLY A 82 -4.02 -6.31 7.34
C GLY A 82 -4.99 -6.87 6.28
N MET A 83 -4.47 -7.56 5.25
CA MET A 83 -5.24 -8.06 4.11
C MET A 83 -6.17 -9.20 4.57
N GLY A 84 -7.48 -9.06 4.35
CA GLY A 84 -8.48 -10.07 4.70
C GLY A 84 -9.66 -9.59 5.55
N LYS A 85 -9.68 -8.32 6.00
CA LYS A 85 -10.81 -7.74 6.75
C LYS A 85 -11.77 -6.89 5.93
N GLY A 86 -11.43 -6.54 4.68
CA GLY A 86 -12.31 -5.81 3.79
C GLY A 86 -13.19 -6.76 2.96
N GLN A 87 -14.51 -6.75 3.18
CA GLN A 87 -15.45 -7.39 2.26
C GLN A 87 -15.68 -6.49 1.03
N HIS A 88 -14.67 -6.31 0.20
CA HIS A 88 -14.86 -5.71 -1.11
C HIS A 88 -15.21 -6.80 -2.12
N ARG A 89 -16.51 -7.14 -2.22
CA ARG A 89 -17.03 -7.87 -3.39
C ARG A 89 -16.90 -6.95 -4.58
N MET A 90 -15.97 -7.25 -5.48
CA MET A 90 -15.91 -6.60 -6.79
C MET A 90 -17.13 -7.07 -7.59
N PRO A 91 -17.99 -6.16 -8.08
CA PRO A 91 -19.06 -6.54 -9.00
C PRO A 91 -18.44 -7.10 -10.28
N SER A 92 -19.08 -8.12 -10.83
CA SER A 92 -18.79 -8.66 -12.15
C SER A 92 -19.00 -7.62 -13.25
N LYS A 93 -18.38 -7.85 -14.41
CA LYS A 93 -18.57 -7.01 -15.60
C LYS A 93 -20.07 -6.85 -15.95
N ASP A 94 -20.83 -7.95 -15.85
CA ASP A 94 -22.26 -7.96 -16.16
C ASP A 94 -23.07 -7.12 -15.16
N GLU A 95 -22.74 -7.22 -13.86
CA GLU A 95 -23.35 -6.37 -12.82
C GLU A 95 -23.06 -4.87 -13.05
N LEU A 96 -21.85 -4.53 -13.51
CA LEU A 96 -21.49 -3.14 -13.84
C LEU A 96 -22.26 -2.63 -15.07
N VAL A 97 -22.34 -3.43 -16.13
CA VAL A 97 -23.08 -3.08 -17.36
C VAL A 97 -24.57 -2.91 -17.07
N GLN A 98 -25.18 -3.81 -16.30
CA GLN A 98 -26.58 -3.66 -15.90
C GLN A 98 -26.82 -2.39 -15.08
N ARG A 99 -25.93 -2.07 -14.15
CA ARG A 99 -26.04 -0.85 -13.32
C ARG A 99 -25.93 0.43 -14.17
N TYR A 100 -25.01 0.46 -15.12
CA TYR A 100 -24.87 1.56 -16.07
C TYR A 100 -26.14 1.76 -16.91
N ASN A 101 -26.66 0.67 -17.50
CA ASN A 101 -27.87 0.72 -18.32
C ASN A 101 -29.10 1.16 -17.51
N ARG A 102 -29.21 0.74 -16.24
CA ARG A 102 -30.29 1.15 -15.33
C ARG A 102 -30.25 2.65 -15.01
N MET A 103 -29.07 3.25 -14.82
CA MET A 103 -28.96 4.69 -14.57
C MET A 103 -29.38 5.52 -15.79
N ASN A 104 -29.10 5.03 -16.99
CA ASN A 104 -29.47 5.71 -18.24
C ASN A 104 -30.96 5.55 -18.62
N THR A 105 -31.72 4.72 -17.89
CA THR A 105 -33.17 4.54 -18.09
C THR A 105 -34.02 5.33 -17.08
N ILE A 106 -33.39 6.03 -16.13
CA ILE A 106 -34.12 6.94 -15.22
C ILE A 106 -34.34 8.25 -15.99
N PRO A 107 -35.59 8.68 -16.25
CA PRO A 107 -35.84 9.98 -16.85
C PRO A 107 -35.22 11.07 -15.98
N GLN A 108 -34.44 11.98 -16.56
CA GLN A 108 -34.14 13.26 -15.91
C GLN A 108 -35.46 14.02 -15.81
N VAL A 109 -36.18 13.84 -14.71
CA VAL A 109 -37.29 14.71 -14.37
C VAL A 109 -36.65 16.07 -14.04
N LEU A 110 -36.71 16.98 -15.01
CA LEU A 110 -36.35 18.39 -14.87
C LEU A 110 -37.10 18.96 -13.65
N LEU A 111 -36.39 19.72 -12.81
CA LEU A 111 -37.01 20.77 -11.98
C LEU A 111 -37.52 21.88 -12.88
#